data_AF-A0A8C2RL23-F1
#
_entry.id   AF-A0A8C2RL23-F1
#
_cell.length_a   1.000
_cell.length_b   1.000
_cell.length_c   1.000
_cell.angle_alpha   90.00
_cell.angle_beta   90.00
_cell.angle_gamma   90.00
#
_symmetry.space_group_name_H-M   'P 1'
#
loop_
_entity.id
_entity.type
_entity.pdbx_description
1 polymer ?
#
loop_
_entity_poly.entity_id
_entity_poly.type
_entity_poly.pdbx_seq_one_letter_code
_entity_poly.pdbx_strand_id
1 'polypeptide(L)'
;MAKGIGNGFPMAAVVTTPEIAKSLTKHLLHFNTFGGNPMACAIGSAVLEVIKEENLQENSQEVGTYMLLKLAKLRDEFEIVGDVRGKGLMIGLEMVKDKVGGDLLVSL
;
A
#
# COMPACT_ATOMS: atom_id res chain seq x y z
N MET A 1 -9.04 4.71 4.21
CA MET A 1 -8.14 3.59 4.54
C MET A 1 -8.90 2.28 4.46
N ALA A 2 -8.22 1.19 4.07
CA ALA A 2 -8.72 -0.19 4.00
C ALA A 2 -7.50 -1.14 3.91
N LYS A 3 -7.66 -2.35 3.37
CA LYS A 3 -6.57 -3.31 3.12
C LYS A 3 -5.76 -3.61 4.39
N GLY A 4 -4.51 -3.14 4.46
CA GLY A 4 -3.57 -3.44 5.54
C GLY A 4 -4.08 -3.08 6.93
N ILE A 5 -4.99 -2.11 7.06
CA ILE A 5 -5.53 -1.71 8.39
C ILE A 5 -6.30 -2.82 9.11
N GLY A 6 -6.86 -3.79 8.37
CA GLY A 6 -7.55 -4.94 8.92
C GLY A 6 -6.75 -6.23 8.80
N ASN A 7 -5.58 -6.19 8.16
CA ASN A 7 -4.70 -7.34 7.88
C ASN A 7 -5.45 -8.64 7.53
N GLY A 8 -6.37 -8.57 6.56
CA GLY A 8 -7.21 -9.69 6.12
C GLY A 8 -8.64 -9.68 6.66
N PHE A 9 -8.90 -8.99 7.78
CA PHE A 9 -10.26 -8.76 8.28
C PHE A 9 -10.96 -7.61 7.53
N PRO A 10 -12.25 -7.73 7.18
CA PRO A 10 -12.99 -6.66 6.50
C PRO A 10 -13.07 -5.38 7.35
N MET A 11 -12.28 -4.38 6.98
CA MET A 11 -12.24 -3.08 7.65
C MET A 11 -11.94 -1.96 6.66
N ALA A 12 -12.68 -0.86 6.80
CA ALA A 12 -12.40 0.42 6.17
C ALA A 12 -12.56 1.55 7.19
N ALA A 13 -11.80 2.62 7.02
CA ALA A 13 -11.89 3.82 7.85
C ALA A 13 -11.77 5.07 6.98
N VAL A 14 -12.61 6.07 7.24
CA VAL A 14 -12.46 7.41 6.68
C VAL A 14 -11.80 8.27 7.75
N VAL A 15 -10.65 8.87 7.41
CA VAL A 15 -9.92 9.78 8.30
C VAL A 15 -10.00 11.17 7.67
N THR A 16 -10.48 12.14 8.45
CA THR A 16 -10.68 13.51 7.98
C THR A 16 -10.58 14.50 9.13
N THR A 17 -10.57 15.79 8.83
CA THR A 17 -10.54 16.85 9.86
C THR A 17 -11.87 16.93 10.61
N PRO A 18 -11.87 17.45 11.86
CA PRO A 18 -13.11 17.64 12.62
C PRO A 18 -14.12 18.55 11.90
N GLU A 19 -13.66 19.55 11.15
CA GLU A 19 -14.52 20.44 10.36
C GLU A 19 -15.29 19.67 9.29
N ILE A 20 -14.59 18.85 8.49
CA ILE A 20 -15.21 18.04 7.44
C ILE A 20 -16.17 17.01 8.05
N ALA A 21 -15.76 16.34 9.13
CA ALA A 21 -16.58 15.36 9.84
C ALA A 21 -17.90 15.98 10.35
N LYS A 22 -17.85 17.20 10.90
CA LYS A 22 -19.04 17.94 11.34
C LYS A 22 -19.97 18.28 10.17
N SER A 23 -19.44 18.62 9.00
CA SER A 23 -20.29 18.87 7.83
C SER A 23 -21.04 17.61 7.39
N LEU A 24 -20.38 16.46 7.45
CA LEU A 24 -20.98 15.17 7.10
C LEU A 24 -22.12 14.82 8.06
N THR A 25 -21.90 14.89 9.37
CA THR A 25 -22.91 14.52 10.37
C THR A 25 -24.09 15.48 10.41
N LYS A 26 -23.89 16.75 10.03
CA LYS A 26 -24.97 17.75 9.97
C LYS A 26 -25.94 17.51 8.82
N HIS A 27 -25.45 16.99 7.70
CA HIS A 27 -26.22 16.90 6.45
C HIS A 27 -26.55 15.46 6.03
N LEU A 28 -25.85 14.46 6.56
CA LEU A 28 -25.98 13.06 6.17
C LEU A 28 -25.88 12.14 7.39
N LEU A 29 -26.87 11.28 7.57
CA LEU A 29 -26.78 10.14 8.48
C LEU A 29 -26.09 8.99 7.76
N HIS A 30 -24.76 8.92 7.87
CA HIS A 30 -23.99 7.78 7.39
C HIS A 30 -23.86 6.74 8.52
N PHE A 31 -24.39 5.54 8.29
CA PHE A 31 -24.40 4.45 9.26
C PHE A 31 -24.08 3.12 8.58
N ASN A 32 -23.43 2.22 9.31
CA ASN A 32 -23.21 0.84 8.90
C ASN A 32 -23.41 -0.08 10.11
N THR A 33 -24.24 -1.13 9.96
CA THR A 33 -24.53 -2.11 11.01
C THR A 33 -23.28 -2.72 11.65
N PHE A 34 -22.22 -2.92 10.87
CA PHE A 34 -20.96 -3.51 11.33
C PHE A 34 -19.84 -2.47 11.53
N GLY A 35 -20.12 -1.20 11.26
CA GLY A 35 -19.16 -0.11 11.39
C GLY A 35 -18.73 0.08 12.84
N GLY A 36 -17.41 0.08 13.08
CA GLY A 36 -16.84 0.35 14.41
C GLY A 36 -17.12 -0.74 15.46
N ASN A 37 -17.44 -1.97 15.04
CA ASN A 37 -17.69 -3.06 15.98
C ASN A 37 -16.42 -3.38 16.83
N PRO A 38 -16.57 -3.83 18.09
CA PRO A 38 -15.43 -4.03 19.00
C PRO A 38 -14.37 -5.01 18.50
N MET A 39 -14.78 -6.06 17.77
CA MET A 39 -13.85 -7.04 17.21
C MET A 39 -12.96 -6.41 16.14
N ALA A 40 -13.55 -5.64 15.22
CA ALA A 40 -12.79 -4.87 14.24
C ALA A 40 -11.83 -3.91 14.94
N CYS A 41 -12.28 -3.15 15.94
CA CYS A 41 -11.44 -2.22 16.69
C CYS A 41 -10.23 -2.92 17.34
N ALA A 42 -10.43 -4.09 17.97
CA ALA A 42 -9.35 -4.87 18.56
C ALA A 42 -8.33 -5.33 17.51
N ILE A 43 -8.79 -5.83 16.36
CA ILE A 43 -7.92 -6.25 15.25
C ILE A 43 -7.10 -5.07 14.73
N GLY A 44 -7.75 -3.94 14.43
CA GLY A 44 -7.06 -2.75 13.92
C GLY A 44 -6.01 -2.22 14.89
N SER A 45 -6.30 -2.27 16.20
CA SER A 45 -5.33 -1.90 17.23
C SER A 45 -4.11 -2.84 17.23
N ALA A 46 -4.34 -4.15 17.23
CA ALA A 46 -3.26 -5.15 17.21
C ALA A 46 -2.39 -5.03 15.94
N VAL A 47 -3.00 -4.76 14.78
CA VAL A 47 -2.28 -4.52 13.53
C VAL A 47 -1.36 -3.29 13.64
N LEU A 48 -1.85 -2.18 14.18
CA LEU A 48 -1.05 -0.98 14.37
C LEU A 48 0.08 -1.18 15.38
N GLU A 49 -0.17 -1.96 16.44
CA GLU A 49 0.82 -2.34 17.45
C GLU A 49 1.97 -3.12 16.81
N VAL A 50 1.67 -4.18 16.04
CA VAL A 50 2.69 -4.96 15.31
C VAL A 50 3.48 -4.10 14.31
N ILE A 51 2.80 -3.25 13.53
CA ILE A 51 3.47 -2.33 12.59
C ILE A 51 4.51 -1.45 13.31
N LYS A 52 4.19 -1.02 14.53
CA LYS A 52 5.06 -0.17 15.34
C LYS A 52 6.17 -0.97 16.01
N GLU A 53 5.85 -2.06 16.71
CA GLU A 53 6.80 -2.85 17.51
C GLU A 53 7.85 -3.53 16.64
N GLU A 54 7.46 -4.05 15.47
CA GLU A 54 8.36 -4.71 14.54
C GLU A 54 9.03 -3.74 13.55
N ASN A 55 8.82 -2.42 13.71
CA ASN A 55 9.37 -1.37 12.84
C ASN A 55 9.12 -1.63 11.34
N LEU A 56 7.91 -2.07 10.98
CA LEU A 56 7.63 -2.55 9.62
C LEU A 56 7.77 -1.47 8.53
N GLN A 57 7.62 -0.19 8.90
CA GLN A 57 7.86 0.92 7.96
C GLN A 57 9.35 1.04 7.62
N GLU A 58 10.23 0.93 8.61
CA GLU A 58 11.69 0.95 8.41
C GLU A 58 12.12 -0.28 7.61
N ASN A 59 11.65 -1.47 8.00
CA ASN A 59 11.93 -2.70 7.26
C ASN A 59 11.46 -2.61 5.79
N SER A 60 10.27 -2.04 5.54
CA SER A 60 9.78 -1.80 4.17
C SER A 60 10.70 -0.87 3.38
N GLN A 61 11.23 0.17 4.03
CA GLN A 61 12.20 1.08 3.42
C GLN A 61 13.53 0.36 3.12
N GLU A 62 14.10 -0.36 4.08
CA GLU A 62 15.40 -1.04 3.94
C GLU A 62 15.34 -2.15 2.88
N VAL A 63 14.42 -3.10 3.05
CA VAL A 63 14.27 -4.25 2.15
C VAL A 63 13.77 -3.81 0.78
N GLY A 64 12.83 -2.88 0.73
CA GLY A 64 12.33 -2.31 -0.53
C GLY A 64 13.43 -1.61 -1.33
N THR A 65 14.28 -0.81 -0.66
CA THR A 65 15.44 -0.16 -1.30
C THR A 65 16.43 -1.20 -1.83
N TYR A 66 16.73 -2.23 -1.03
CA TYR A 66 17.58 -3.34 -1.47
C TYR A 66 17.02 -4.01 -2.74
N MET A 67 15.73 -4.34 -2.75
CA MET A 67 15.07 -4.96 -3.92
C MET A 67 15.11 -4.06 -5.16
N LEU A 68 14.77 -2.78 -5.02
CA LEU A 68 14.81 -1.82 -6.12
C LEU A 68 16.22 -1.69 -6.73
N LEU A 69 17.27 -1.63 -5.89
CA LEU A 69 18.66 -1.56 -6.37
C LEU A 69 19.09 -2.84 -7.09
N LYS A 70 18.61 -4.02 -6.65
CA LYS A 70 18.91 -5.29 -7.34
C LYS A 70 18.15 -5.40 -8.65
N LEU A 71 16.88 -5.03 -8.69
CA LEU A 71 16.07 -5.03 -9.91
C LEU A 71 16.59 -4.02 -10.93
N ALA A 72 17.06 -2.84 -10.51
CA ALA A 72 17.69 -1.87 -11.39
C ALA A 72 18.93 -2.43 -12.11
N LYS A 73 19.74 -3.24 -11.43
CA LYS A 73 20.87 -3.93 -12.08
C LYS A 73 20.41 -4.89 -13.17
N LEU A 74 19.32 -5.62 -12.93
CA LEU A 74 18.73 -6.51 -13.95
C LEU A 74 18.17 -5.71 -15.12
N ARG A 75 17.58 -4.52 -14.89
CA ARG A 75 17.17 -3.60 -15.95
C ARG A 75 18.35 -3.18 -16.82
N ASP A 76 19.49 -2.90 -16.21
CA ASP A 76 20.70 -2.48 -16.92
C ASP A 76 21.38 -3.65 -17.66
N GLU A 77 21.17 -4.89 -17.22
CA GLU A 77 21.74 -6.11 -17.82
C GLU A 77 20.86 -6.71 -18.94
N PHE A 78 19.54 -6.66 -18.80
CA PHE A 78 18.61 -7.33 -19.70
C PHE A 78 17.73 -6.34 -20.47
N GLU A 79 17.69 -6.49 -21.80
CA GLU A 79 16.88 -5.65 -22.69
C GLU A 79 15.37 -5.82 -22.49
N ILE A 80 14.94 -7.00 -21.99
CA ILE A 80 13.52 -7.27 -21.74
C ILE A 80 12.96 -6.49 -20.53
N VAL A 81 13.83 -6.01 -19.63
CA VAL A 81 13.41 -5.25 -18.45
C VAL A 81 13.45 -3.77 -18.80
N GLY A 82 12.27 -3.18 -19.00
CA GLY A 82 12.12 -1.79 -19.44
C GLY A 82 12.28 -0.80 -18.28
N ASP A 83 11.49 -0.97 -17.22
CA ASP A 83 11.47 -0.05 -16.08
C ASP A 83 11.37 -0.77 -14.74
N VAL A 84 11.93 -0.13 -13.71
CA VAL A 84 11.89 -0.57 -12.31
C VAL A 84 11.55 0.66 -11.48
N ARG A 85 10.38 0.65 -10.84
CA ARG A 85 9.87 1.78 -10.07
C ARG A 85 9.20 1.32 -8.78
N GLY A 86 9.15 2.17 -7.77
CA GLY A 86 8.48 1.83 -6.53
C GLY A 86 8.94 2.64 -5.34
N LYS A 87 8.31 2.38 -4.19
CA LYS A 87 8.71 2.93 -2.90
C LYS A 87 8.43 1.91 -1.79
N GLY A 88 9.42 1.66 -0.94
CA GLY A 88 9.37 0.57 0.01
C GLY A 88 9.09 -0.76 -0.70
N LEU A 89 8.21 -1.59 -0.15
CA LEU A 89 7.82 -2.87 -0.75
C LEU A 89 6.70 -2.77 -1.81
N MET A 90 6.26 -1.57 -2.19
CA MET A 90 5.38 -1.39 -3.36
C MET A 90 6.26 -1.16 -4.59
N ILE A 91 6.58 -2.25 -5.28
CA ILE A 91 7.53 -2.29 -6.41
C ILE A 91 6.79 -2.71 -7.66
N GLY A 92 7.07 -2.02 -8.77
CA GLY A 92 6.63 -2.38 -10.11
C GLY A 92 7.81 -2.70 -11.01
N LEU A 93 7.65 -3.77 -11.80
CA LEU A 93 8.62 -4.20 -12.80
C LEU A 93 7.93 -4.26 -14.17
N GLU A 94 8.46 -3.50 -15.11
CA GLU A 94 7.92 -3.43 -16.46
C GLU A 94 8.78 -4.22 -17.44
N MET A 95 8.15 -5.15 -18.13
CA MET A 95 8.78 -5.96 -19.16
C MET A 95 8.36 -5.46 -20.54
N VAL A 96 9.31 -5.31 -21.45
CA VAL A 96 9.09 -4.74 -22.79
C VAL A 96 9.73 -5.62 -23.88
N LYS A 97 9.20 -5.56 -25.11
CA LYS A 97 9.84 -6.22 -26.27
C LYS A 97 11.08 -5.47 -26.75
N ASP A 98 11.01 -4.14 -26.70
CA ASP A 98 12.06 -3.22 -27.11
C ASP A 98 12.01 -1.98 -26.20
N LYS A 99 13.16 -1.62 -25.60
CA LYS A 99 13.31 -0.45 -24.72
C LYS A 99 13.10 0.87 -25.46
N VAL A 100 13.40 0.94 -26.76
CA VAL A 100 13.27 2.16 -27.56
C VAL A 100 11.80 2.42 -27.92
N GLY A 101 11.04 1.36 -28.18
CA GLY A 101 9.63 1.45 -28.56
C GLY A 101 8.65 1.51 -27.39
N GLY A 102 9.03 0.99 -26.21
CA GLY A 102 8.13 0.94 -25.04
C GLY A 102 6.98 -0.06 -25.20
N ASP A 103 7.09 -1.03 -26.12
CA ASP A 103 6.08 -2.05 -26.36
C ASP A 103 5.97 -2.97 -25.14
N LEU A 104 4.98 -2.69 -24.29
CA LEU A 104 4.69 -3.41 -23.06
C LEU A 104 4.42 -4.90 -23.33
N LEU A 105 5.20 -5.77 -22.69
CA LEU A 105 4.90 -7.20 -22.59
C LEU A 105 3.98 -7.46 -21.41
N VAL A 106 4.41 -7.06 -20.20
CA VAL A 106 3.73 -7.29 -18.92
C VAL A 106 4.24 -6.27 -17.90
N SER A 107 3.36 -5.76 -17.02
CA SER A 107 3.74 -5.03 -15.81
C SER A 107 3.29 -5.84 -14.60
N LEU A 108 4.20 -6.05 -13.65
CA LEU A 108 3.92 -6.65 -12.33
C LEU A 108 4.00 -5.57 -11.24
#